data_AF-A0A101L6T0-F1
#
_entry.id   AF-A0A101L6T0-F1
#
_cell.length_a   1.000
_cell.length_b   1.000
_cell.length_c   1.000
_cell.angle_alpha   90.00
_cell.angle_beta   90.00
_cell.angle_gamma   90.00
#
_symmetry.space_group_name_H-M   'P 1'
#
loop_
_entity.id
_entity.type
_entity.pdbx_description
1 polymer ?
#
loop_
_entity_poly.entity_id
_entity_poly.type
_entity_poly.pdbx_seq_one_letter_code
_entity_poly.pdbx_strand_id
1 'polypeptide(L)'
;MTLTQIRTAAAGSLAAAGLLFALAACSAPAATQPTASAPASSSAATESSAAAGPCAGVKVIVDSGALKQAAADTSVCVDVDGPTPAAKVLDEAKVKTDGTAEYPTELVCRVNGVPAADLDITHQGGTYREDCSKMPAAFAYWSLWVKPAAGDWAYAQEGLATLQVGPGESLELLYTVDGAPAAPAA
;
A
#
# COMPACT_ATOMS: atom_id res chain seq x y z
N MET A 1 -39.31 9.96 -28.54
CA MET A 1 -38.75 9.54 -27.24
C MET A 1 -38.39 10.80 -26.47
N THR A 2 -39.04 10.97 -25.33
CA THR A 2 -39.14 12.19 -24.51
C THR A 2 -37.83 12.50 -23.79
N LEU A 3 -37.35 13.75 -23.92
CA LEU A 3 -36.26 14.32 -23.13
C LEU A 3 -36.77 14.59 -21.70
N THR A 4 -36.16 13.95 -20.70
CA THR A 4 -36.42 14.27 -19.28
C THR A 4 -35.34 15.20 -18.74
N GLN A 5 -35.83 16.32 -18.23
CA GLN A 5 -35.13 17.49 -17.71
C GLN A 5 -34.31 17.23 -16.44
N ILE A 6 -33.19 17.94 -16.37
CA ILE A 6 -32.29 18.15 -15.24
C ILE A 6 -33.03 18.87 -14.11
N ARG A 7 -32.87 18.40 -12.86
CA ARG A 7 -33.21 19.16 -11.66
C ARG A 7 -31.97 19.32 -10.78
N THR A 8 -31.33 20.47 -10.92
CA THR A 8 -30.34 21.01 -10.02
C THR A 8 -31.04 21.52 -8.76
N ALA A 9 -30.67 21.01 -7.58
CA ALA A 9 -31.04 21.60 -6.30
C ALA A 9 -29.77 22.02 -5.57
N ALA A 10 -29.62 23.33 -5.42
CA ALA A 10 -28.59 23.99 -4.63
C ALA A 10 -29.11 24.29 -3.21
N ALA A 11 -28.15 24.64 -2.36
CA ALA A 11 -28.26 25.41 -1.11
C ALA A 11 -28.28 24.61 0.21
N GLY A 12 -27.33 24.97 1.08
CA GLY A 12 -27.29 24.57 2.48
C GLY A 12 -26.01 24.95 3.22
N SER A 13 -25.49 26.17 3.08
CA SER A 13 -24.42 26.69 3.94
C SER A 13 -24.99 27.03 5.32
N LEU A 14 -24.56 26.34 6.38
CA LEU A 14 -24.89 26.68 7.77
C LEU A 14 -23.67 26.57 8.69
N ALA A 15 -23.27 27.76 9.16
CA ALA A 15 -22.84 28.15 10.50
C ALA A 15 -21.57 27.53 11.13
N ALA A 16 -20.56 28.40 11.27
CA ALA A 16 -19.46 28.29 12.22
C ALA A 16 -19.90 28.65 13.65
N ALA A 17 -19.45 27.86 14.62
CA ALA A 17 -19.25 28.20 16.04
C ALA A 17 -18.32 27.10 16.60
N GLY A 18 -17.13 27.34 17.14
CA GLY A 18 -16.75 28.39 18.07
C GLY A 18 -16.76 27.83 19.48
N LEU A 19 -15.81 26.94 19.82
CA LEU A 19 -15.58 26.51 21.21
C LEU A 19 -14.08 26.46 21.51
N LEU A 20 -13.58 27.55 22.07
CA LEU A 20 -12.30 27.62 22.76
C LEU A 20 -12.50 27.07 24.18
N PHE A 21 -11.78 26.01 24.53
CA PHE A 21 -11.57 25.63 25.93
C PHE A 21 -10.09 25.73 26.26
N ALA A 22 -9.73 26.83 26.92
CA ALA A 22 -8.50 26.94 27.69
C ALA A 22 -8.73 26.24 29.03
N LEU A 23 -7.97 25.20 29.34
CA LEU A 23 -7.86 24.67 30.69
C LEU A 23 -6.42 24.77 31.20
N ALA A 24 -6.38 25.16 32.46
CA ALA A 24 -5.29 25.74 33.20
C ALA A 24 -4.19 24.75 33.62
N ALA A 25 -3.07 25.37 33.96
CA ALA A 25 -1.88 24.81 34.56
C ALA A 25 -2.11 24.03 35.86
N CYS A 26 -1.20 23.07 36.12
CA CYS A 26 -0.79 22.71 37.48
C CYS A 26 0.72 22.46 37.50
N SER A 27 1.39 23.15 38.41
CA SER A 27 2.83 23.13 38.65
C SER A 27 3.27 21.96 39.55
N ALA A 28 4.56 21.63 39.46
CA ALA A 28 5.34 20.51 40.00
C ALA A 28 5.32 20.27 41.54
N PRO A 29 5.93 19.17 42.04
CA PRO A 29 7.37 19.24 42.40
C PRO A 29 8.24 17.97 42.21
N ALA A 30 9.53 18.29 42.03
CA ALA A 30 10.84 17.66 42.30
C ALA A 30 11.08 16.18 42.71
N ALA A 31 12.16 15.66 42.08
CA ALA A 31 13.32 14.90 42.60
C ALA A 31 13.24 13.38 42.86
N THR A 32 13.95 12.60 42.04
CA THR A 32 15.08 11.73 42.45
C THR A 32 15.75 11.05 41.23
N GLN A 33 17.06 11.30 41.07
CA GLN A 33 18.05 10.43 40.38
C GLN A 33 18.72 9.53 41.45
N PRO A 34 19.63 8.57 41.14
CA PRO A 34 19.90 7.81 39.89
C PRO A 34 20.06 6.29 40.15
N THR A 35 20.15 5.44 39.10
CA THR A 35 21.03 4.26 39.15
C THR A 35 21.44 3.81 37.74
N ALA A 36 22.75 3.63 37.57
CA ALA A 36 23.39 3.13 36.35
C ALA A 36 23.23 1.62 36.19
N SER A 37 23.18 1.13 34.95
CA SER A 37 23.71 -0.19 34.55
C SER A 37 23.82 -0.33 33.01
N ALA A 38 25.07 -0.54 32.58
CA ALA A 38 25.59 -1.29 31.42
C ALA A 38 25.13 -1.00 29.97
N PRO A 39 26.07 -0.81 29.02
CA PRO A 39 25.76 -0.82 27.59
C PRO A 39 25.67 -2.28 27.12
N ALA A 40 24.51 -2.70 26.64
CA ALA A 40 24.41 -3.89 25.81
C ALA A 40 24.60 -3.44 24.35
N SER A 41 25.74 -3.81 23.79
CA SER A 41 25.99 -3.77 22.35
C SER A 41 25.00 -4.70 21.64
N SER A 42 23.89 -4.15 21.16
CA SER A 42 23.13 -4.78 20.10
C SER A 42 23.72 -4.32 18.79
N SER A 43 24.40 -5.24 18.11
CA SER A 43 24.78 -5.11 16.71
C SER A 43 23.54 -4.70 15.92
N ALA A 44 23.54 -3.47 15.41
CA ALA A 44 22.57 -3.04 14.42
C ALA A 44 22.75 -3.98 13.22
N ALA A 45 21.75 -4.83 12.98
CA ALA A 45 21.58 -5.41 11.68
C ALA A 45 21.45 -4.23 10.71
N THR A 46 22.37 -4.16 9.75
CA THR A 46 22.20 -3.36 8.55
C THR A 46 20.95 -3.88 7.86
N GLU A 47 19.80 -3.29 8.19
CA GLU A 47 18.67 -3.29 7.29
C GLU A 47 19.18 -2.64 6.01
N SER A 48 19.19 -3.42 4.94
CA SER A 48 19.51 -2.94 3.61
C SER A 48 18.38 -2.01 3.19
N SER A 49 18.46 -0.74 3.59
CA SER A 49 17.63 0.34 3.08
C SER A 49 17.93 0.46 1.58
N ALA A 50 17.21 -0.30 0.77
CA ALA A 50 17.23 -0.15 -0.68
C ALA A 50 16.78 1.29 -1.00
N ALA A 51 17.76 2.10 -1.42
CA ALA A 51 17.65 3.45 -1.97
C ALA A 51 16.69 4.43 -1.24
N ALA A 52 17.10 4.92 -0.06
CA ALA A 52 16.53 6.13 0.55
C ALA A 52 16.98 7.44 -0.16
N GLY A 53 17.04 7.42 -1.49
CA GLY A 53 17.28 8.59 -2.32
C GLY A 53 15.96 9.12 -2.90
N PRO A 54 15.87 10.41 -3.27
CA PRO A 54 14.70 10.91 -3.99
C PRO A 54 14.51 10.14 -5.30
N CYS A 55 13.35 9.52 -5.48
CA CYS A 55 12.98 8.85 -6.73
C CYS A 55 12.36 9.86 -7.69
N ALA A 56 13.03 10.12 -8.82
CA ALA A 56 12.53 11.02 -9.85
C ALA A 56 11.56 10.31 -10.83
N GLY A 57 11.71 9.00 -10.99
CA GLY A 57 10.79 8.14 -11.74
C GLY A 57 9.60 7.68 -10.90
N VAL A 58 9.15 6.43 -11.12
CA VAL A 58 8.10 5.81 -10.31
C VAL A 58 8.72 5.01 -9.16
N LYS A 59 8.29 5.28 -7.92
CA LYS A 59 8.66 4.44 -6.77
C LYS A 59 7.76 3.21 -6.75
N VAL A 60 8.33 2.06 -7.06
CA VAL A 60 7.65 0.76 -7.02
C VAL A 60 7.90 0.11 -5.68
N ILE A 61 6.81 -0.30 -5.02
CA ILE A 61 6.84 -1.03 -3.75
C ILE A 61 6.06 -2.32 -3.92
N VAL A 62 6.62 -3.41 -3.40
CA VAL A 62 5.86 -4.62 -3.12
C VAL A 62 5.98 -4.85 -1.62
N ASP A 63 4.83 -4.97 -0.96
CA ASP A 63 4.73 -5.26 0.46
C ASP A 63 3.86 -6.51 0.63
N SER A 64 4.47 -7.62 1.06
CA SER A 64 3.79 -8.86 1.38
C SER A 64 2.85 -8.76 2.59
N GLY A 65 2.85 -7.63 3.29
CA GLY A 65 1.86 -7.22 4.27
C GLY A 65 1.55 -8.31 5.29
N ALA A 66 0.33 -8.83 5.23
CA ALA A 66 -0.14 -9.86 6.14
C ALA A 66 0.65 -11.19 6.06
N LEU A 67 1.25 -11.50 4.90
CA LEU A 67 2.04 -12.73 4.71
C LEU A 67 3.44 -12.66 5.31
N LYS A 68 4.01 -11.45 5.44
CA LYS A 68 5.37 -11.22 5.95
C LYS A 68 6.42 -12.09 5.24
N GLN A 69 6.35 -12.13 3.91
CA GLN A 69 7.24 -12.91 3.05
C GLN A 69 8.21 -12.00 2.28
N ALA A 70 9.41 -11.87 2.83
CA ALA A 70 10.51 -11.08 2.26
C ALA A 70 10.91 -11.44 0.82
N ALA A 71 10.48 -12.61 0.31
CA ALA A 71 10.69 -12.99 -1.08
C ALA A 71 9.92 -12.09 -2.08
N ALA A 72 8.81 -11.48 -1.66
CA ALA A 72 8.09 -10.51 -2.48
C ALA A 72 8.55 -9.08 -2.25
N ASP A 73 8.94 -8.76 -1.01
CA ASP A 73 9.15 -7.39 -0.57
C ASP A 73 10.25 -6.69 -1.37
N THR A 74 9.93 -5.53 -1.93
CA THR A 74 10.90 -4.70 -2.66
C THR A 74 10.51 -3.23 -2.60
N SER A 75 11.52 -2.36 -2.74
CA SER A 75 11.32 -0.94 -2.99
C SER A 75 12.40 -0.47 -3.95
N VAL A 76 11.99 -0.05 -5.15
CA VAL A 76 12.89 0.37 -6.22
C VAL A 76 12.36 1.61 -6.93
N CYS A 77 13.27 2.44 -7.42
CA CYS A 77 12.92 3.54 -8.30
C CYS A 77 13.08 3.08 -9.75
N VAL A 78 12.03 3.26 -10.56
CA VAL A 78 12.03 2.96 -12.00
C VAL A 78 11.99 4.25 -12.76
N ASP A 79 13.01 4.51 -13.57
CA ASP A 79 13.05 5.69 -14.43
C ASP A 79 12.02 5.56 -15.56
N VAL A 80 11.12 6.55 -15.65
CA VAL A 80 10.14 6.69 -16.73
C VAL A 80 10.13 8.14 -17.21
N ASP A 81 9.89 8.35 -18.50
CA ASP A 81 9.89 9.69 -19.11
C ASP A 81 8.47 10.29 -19.26
N GLY A 82 7.43 9.55 -18.84
CA GLY A 82 6.04 9.95 -18.96
C GLY A 82 5.07 8.88 -18.48
N PRO A 83 3.75 9.06 -18.71
CA PRO A 83 2.74 8.07 -18.35
C PRO A 83 3.07 6.71 -18.96
N THR A 84 3.18 5.70 -18.09
CA THR A 84 3.60 4.34 -18.42
C THR A 84 2.65 3.34 -17.77
N PRO A 85 2.23 2.26 -18.48
CA PRO A 85 1.42 1.22 -17.87
C PRO A 85 2.11 0.61 -16.64
N ALA A 86 1.36 0.40 -15.55
CA ALA A 86 1.87 -0.14 -14.30
C ALA A 86 2.54 -1.52 -14.49
N ALA A 87 1.99 -2.38 -15.35
CA ALA A 87 2.62 -3.66 -15.70
C ALA A 87 4.05 -3.50 -16.25
N LYS A 88 4.28 -2.52 -17.14
CA LYS A 88 5.60 -2.26 -17.71
C LYS A 88 6.58 -1.75 -16.64
N VAL A 89 6.11 -0.89 -15.73
CA VAL A 89 6.92 -0.38 -14.62
C VAL A 89 7.34 -1.51 -13.67
N LEU A 90 6.44 -2.46 -13.39
CA LEU A 90 6.75 -3.65 -12.60
C LEU A 90 7.79 -4.58 -13.28
N ASP A 91 7.67 -4.79 -14.59
CA ASP A 91 8.66 -5.55 -15.37
C ASP A 91 10.05 -4.89 -15.34
N GLU A 92 10.11 -3.57 -15.45
CA GLU A 92 11.34 -2.79 -15.34
C GLU A 92 11.94 -2.86 -13.92
N ALA A 93 11.09 -2.85 -12.89
CA ALA A 93 11.43 -3.09 -11.49
C ALA A 93 11.87 -4.54 -11.18
N LYS A 94 11.80 -5.46 -12.16
CA LYS A 94 12.05 -6.91 -11.97
C LYS A 94 11.08 -7.57 -10.99
N VAL A 95 9.88 -7.01 -10.88
CA VAL A 95 8.77 -7.60 -10.13
C VAL A 95 7.99 -8.52 -11.05
N LYS A 96 8.05 -9.83 -10.80
CA LYS A 96 7.27 -10.80 -11.57
C LYS A 96 5.86 -10.89 -11.03
N THR A 97 4.87 -10.55 -11.84
CA THR A 97 3.46 -10.79 -11.51
C THR A 97 2.91 -11.98 -12.27
N ASP A 98 2.24 -12.89 -11.57
CA ASP A 98 1.45 -13.96 -12.17
C ASP A 98 -0.04 -13.61 -11.99
N GLY A 99 -0.79 -13.56 -13.09
CA GLY A 99 -2.22 -13.34 -13.05
C GLY A 99 -3.03 -14.59 -12.71
N THR A 100 -4.34 -14.45 -12.65
CA THR A 100 -5.26 -15.59 -12.50
C THR A 100 -5.57 -16.22 -13.86
N ALA A 101 -6.05 -17.47 -13.92
CA ALA A 101 -6.40 -18.11 -15.18
C ALA A 101 -7.58 -17.42 -15.89
N GLU A 102 -8.55 -16.89 -15.13
CA GLU A 102 -9.68 -16.11 -15.67
C GLU A 102 -9.26 -14.68 -16.06
N TYR A 103 -8.34 -14.07 -15.32
CA TYR A 103 -7.87 -12.69 -15.52
C TYR A 103 -6.33 -12.61 -15.50
N PRO A 104 -5.65 -12.99 -16.61
CA PRO A 104 -4.20 -13.13 -16.63
C PRO A 104 -3.43 -11.81 -16.58
N THR A 105 -4.06 -10.69 -16.99
CA THR A 105 -3.43 -9.37 -17.07
C THR A 105 -4.00 -8.34 -16.11
N GLU A 106 -5.21 -8.57 -15.60
CA GLU A 106 -5.94 -7.58 -14.80
C GLU A 106 -5.74 -7.78 -13.29
N LEU A 107 -5.69 -9.04 -12.84
CA LEU A 107 -5.63 -9.38 -11.43
C LEU A 107 -4.33 -10.09 -11.10
N VAL A 108 -3.60 -9.57 -10.12
CA VAL A 108 -2.37 -10.18 -9.62
C VAL A 108 -2.73 -11.29 -8.64
N CYS A 109 -2.37 -12.52 -9.00
CA CYS A 109 -2.46 -13.64 -8.08
C CYS A 109 -1.19 -13.79 -7.25
N ARG A 110 -0.01 -13.71 -7.90
CA ARG A 110 1.28 -13.85 -7.22
C ARG A 110 2.22 -12.72 -7.62
N VAL A 111 3.04 -12.29 -6.67
CA VAL A 111 4.16 -11.37 -6.89
C VAL A 111 5.43 -12.06 -6.45
N ASN A 112 6.39 -12.21 -7.35
CA ASN A 112 7.64 -12.94 -7.12
C ASN A 112 7.41 -14.36 -6.53
N GLY A 113 6.31 -15.01 -6.94
CA GLY A 113 5.92 -16.33 -6.45
C GLY A 113 5.22 -16.35 -5.08
N VAL A 114 4.85 -15.19 -4.53
CA VAL A 114 4.14 -15.04 -3.24
C VAL A 114 2.67 -14.65 -3.46
N PRO A 115 1.70 -15.28 -2.77
CA PRO A 115 1.88 -16.49 -1.97
C PRO A 115 2.37 -17.66 -2.83
N ALA A 116 3.03 -18.67 -2.26
CA ALA A 116 3.30 -19.93 -2.98
C ALA A 116 2.01 -20.75 -3.13
N ALA A 117 1.96 -21.67 -4.10
CA ALA A 117 0.75 -22.46 -4.38
C ALA A 117 0.34 -23.39 -3.23
N ASP A 118 1.30 -23.78 -2.40
CA ASP A 118 1.13 -24.64 -1.25
C ASP A 118 1.13 -23.88 0.09
N LEU A 119 1.13 -22.54 0.05
CA LEU A 119 1.11 -21.72 1.26
C LEU A 119 -0.29 -21.70 1.88
N ASP A 120 -0.36 -22.11 3.15
CA ASP A 120 -1.54 -21.95 3.99
C ASP A 120 -1.64 -20.52 4.51
N ILE A 121 -2.59 -19.74 3.99
CA ILE A 121 -2.91 -18.39 4.42
C ILE A 121 -3.92 -18.49 5.56
N THR A 122 -3.55 -17.98 6.74
CA THR A 122 -4.45 -17.93 7.89
C THR A 122 -5.34 -16.69 7.81
N HIS A 123 -6.63 -16.88 7.98
CA HIS A 123 -7.68 -15.86 7.92
C HIS A 123 -8.75 -16.17 8.99
N GLN A 124 -9.65 -15.23 9.29
CA GLN A 124 -10.74 -15.42 10.28
C GLN A 124 -11.55 -16.71 10.08
N GLY A 125 -11.83 -17.10 8.84
CA GLY A 125 -12.57 -18.32 8.49
C GLY A 125 -11.77 -19.63 8.51
N GLY A 126 -10.48 -19.60 8.88
CA GLY A 126 -9.59 -20.76 8.89
C GLY A 126 -8.40 -20.60 7.93
N THR A 127 -8.06 -21.67 7.22
CA THR A 127 -6.92 -21.70 6.31
C THR A 127 -7.38 -21.68 4.85
N TYR A 128 -6.72 -20.88 4.03
CA TYR A 128 -6.97 -20.73 2.60
C TYR A 128 -5.68 -20.94 1.80
N ARG A 129 -5.79 -21.55 0.62
CA ARG A 129 -4.69 -21.63 -0.36
C ARG A 129 -5.15 -21.00 -1.66
N GLU A 130 -4.36 -20.06 -2.16
CA GLU A 130 -4.65 -19.38 -3.42
C GLU A 130 -4.18 -20.23 -4.60
N ASP A 131 -5.14 -20.67 -5.41
CA ASP A 131 -4.93 -21.55 -6.57
C ASP A 131 -4.81 -20.78 -7.91
N CYS A 132 -5.08 -19.47 -7.92
CA CYS A 132 -5.01 -18.59 -9.08
C CYS A 132 -5.95 -18.94 -10.24
N SER A 133 -7.03 -19.71 -10.05
CA SER A 133 -7.92 -20.06 -11.18
C SER A 133 -8.89 -18.94 -11.58
N LYS A 134 -9.38 -18.17 -10.61
CA LYS A 134 -10.47 -17.19 -10.77
C LYS A 134 -10.14 -15.91 -10.01
N MET A 135 -11.12 -15.02 -9.85
CA MET A 135 -11.03 -13.88 -8.94
C MET A 135 -10.41 -14.26 -7.58
N PRO A 136 -9.37 -13.54 -7.12
CA PRO A 136 -8.76 -13.75 -5.81
C PRO A 136 -9.81 -13.67 -4.70
N ALA A 137 -9.56 -14.38 -3.61
CA ALA A 137 -10.45 -14.34 -2.46
C ALA A 137 -10.57 -12.90 -1.93
N ALA A 138 -11.81 -12.41 -1.75
CA ALA A 138 -12.06 -11.05 -1.27
C ALA A 138 -11.48 -10.76 0.13
N PHE A 139 -11.06 -11.79 0.86
CA PHE A 139 -10.42 -11.69 2.17
C PHE A 139 -8.89 -11.89 2.13
N ALA A 140 -8.29 -12.25 1.00
CA ALA A 140 -6.85 -12.51 0.85
C ALA A 140 -6.38 -12.24 -0.59
N TYR A 141 -5.78 -11.09 -0.85
CA TYR A 141 -5.44 -10.65 -2.21
C TYR A 141 -4.33 -9.60 -2.26
N TRP A 142 -3.71 -9.45 -3.44
CA TRP A 142 -2.85 -8.32 -3.75
C TRP A 142 -3.69 -7.09 -4.10
N SER A 143 -3.65 -6.10 -3.22
CA SER A 143 -4.26 -4.79 -3.45
C SER A 143 -3.31 -3.89 -4.24
N LEU A 144 -3.88 -3.07 -5.13
CA LEU A 144 -3.13 -2.17 -6.00
C LEU A 144 -3.37 -0.72 -5.56
N TRP A 145 -2.28 -0.01 -5.26
CA TRP A 145 -2.32 1.34 -4.74
C TRP A 145 -1.44 2.27 -5.57
N VAL A 146 -1.89 3.51 -5.68
CA VAL A 146 -1.14 4.59 -6.30
C VAL A 146 -1.06 5.79 -5.37
N LYS A 147 0.05 6.50 -5.42
CA LYS A 147 0.22 7.78 -4.72
C LYS A 147 0.76 8.80 -5.71
N PRO A 148 0.05 9.93 -5.92
CA PRO A 148 0.57 11.02 -6.74
C PRO A 148 1.81 11.62 -6.10
N ALA A 149 2.62 12.34 -6.90
CA ALA A 149 3.81 13.03 -6.41
C ALA A 149 3.55 13.95 -5.20
N ALA A 150 2.35 14.52 -5.12
CA ALA A 150 1.84 15.21 -3.95
C ALA A 150 0.42 14.71 -3.64
N GLY A 151 0.25 14.07 -2.48
CA GLY A 151 -1.03 13.57 -2.01
C GLY A 151 -0.90 12.27 -1.23
N ASP A 152 -2.07 11.67 -0.97
CA ASP A 152 -2.20 10.44 -0.20
C ASP A 152 -2.32 9.22 -1.10
N TRP A 153 -2.08 8.04 -0.52
CA TRP A 153 -2.33 6.76 -1.18
C TRP A 153 -3.82 6.60 -1.51
N ALA A 154 -4.10 6.12 -2.72
CA ALA A 154 -5.44 5.80 -3.18
C ALA A 154 -5.47 4.39 -3.79
N TYR A 155 -6.59 3.71 -3.58
CA TYR A 155 -6.83 2.40 -4.19
C TYR A 155 -7.00 2.58 -5.70
N ALA A 156 -6.26 1.80 -6.50
CA ALA A 156 -6.34 1.89 -7.96
C ALA A 156 -7.72 1.47 -8.47
N GLN A 157 -8.25 2.24 -9.42
CA GLN A 157 -9.55 1.98 -10.04
C GLN A 157 -9.42 1.15 -11.33
N GLU A 158 -8.19 0.79 -11.68
CA GLU A 158 -7.80 0.12 -12.92
C GLU A 158 -6.83 -1.01 -12.60
N GLY A 159 -6.80 -2.05 -13.45
CA GLY A 159 -5.83 -3.14 -13.35
C GLY A 159 -4.45 -2.74 -13.86
N LEU A 160 -3.45 -3.61 -13.65
CA LEU A 160 -2.06 -3.33 -14.04
C LEU A 160 -1.86 -3.04 -15.53
N ALA A 161 -2.72 -3.62 -16.38
CA ALA A 161 -2.63 -3.47 -17.82
C ALA A 161 -3.02 -2.07 -18.33
N THR A 162 -3.99 -1.42 -17.68
CA THR A 162 -4.51 -0.12 -18.13
C THR A 162 -4.06 1.05 -17.26
N LEU A 163 -3.86 0.80 -15.95
CA LEU A 163 -3.40 1.82 -15.00
C LEU A 163 -2.11 2.47 -15.49
N GLN A 164 -2.14 3.79 -15.64
CA GLN A 164 -0.96 4.60 -15.96
C GLN A 164 -0.36 5.17 -14.70
N VAL A 165 0.96 5.12 -14.61
CA VAL A 165 1.77 5.81 -13.58
C VAL A 165 2.87 6.62 -14.24
N GLY A 166 3.27 7.73 -13.62
CA GLY A 166 4.22 8.67 -14.19
C GLY A 166 5.33 9.11 -13.22
N PRO A 167 6.26 9.95 -13.70
CA PRO A 167 7.37 10.45 -12.88
C PRO A 167 6.90 11.10 -11.58
N GLY A 168 7.57 10.77 -10.48
CA GLY A 168 7.29 11.25 -9.12
C GLY A 168 6.15 10.51 -8.40
N GLU A 169 5.39 9.65 -9.07
CA GLU A 169 4.35 8.85 -8.44
C GLU A 169 4.91 7.59 -7.76
N SER A 170 4.10 6.99 -6.90
CA SER A 170 4.40 5.67 -6.32
C SER A 170 3.32 4.66 -6.69
N LEU A 171 3.75 3.43 -6.93
CA LEU A 171 2.93 2.26 -7.22
C LEU A 171 3.22 1.20 -6.16
N GLU A 172 2.19 0.67 -5.51
CA GLU A 172 2.34 -0.37 -4.51
C GLU A 172 1.42 -1.57 -4.75
N LEU A 173 2.01 -2.76 -4.71
CA LEU A 173 1.31 -4.03 -4.55
C LEU A 173 1.40 -4.43 -3.08
N LEU A 174 0.27 -4.43 -2.38
CA LEU A 174 0.19 -4.73 -0.95
C LEU A 174 -0.68 -5.96 -0.73
N TYR A 175 -0.14 -7.01 -0.12
CA TYR A 175 -0.94 -8.20 0.20
C TYR A 175 -1.74 -8.00 1.49
N THR A 176 -3.05 -8.11 1.36
CA THR A 176 -4.01 -7.89 2.44
C THR A 176 -4.71 -9.20 2.79
N VAL A 177 -4.84 -9.47 4.09
CA VAL A 177 -5.71 -10.52 4.63
C VAL A 177 -6.67 -9.88 5.62
N ASP A 178 -7.96 -10.21 5.57
CA ASP A 178 -8.97 -9.67 6.50
C ASP A 178 -9.06 -8.13 6.52
N GLY A 179 -8.72 -7.48 5.40
CA GLY A 179 -8.64 -6.02 5.33
C GLY A 179 -7.43 -5.42 6.06
N ALA A 180 -6.45 -6.24 6.45
CA ALA A 180 -5.20 -5.79 7.04
C ALA A 180 -3.96 -6.24 6.22
N PRO A 181 -2.97 -5.36 5.97
CA PRO A 181 -3.03 -3.92 6.19
C PRO A 181 -4.11 -3.26 5.31
N ALA A 182 -4.72 -2.18 5.83
CA ALA A 182 -5.85 -1.51 5.16
C ALA A 182 -5.41 -0.54 4.04
N ALA A 183 -4.15 -0.09 4.10
CA ALA A 183 -3.51 0.77 3.12
C ALA A 183 -1.98 0.69 3.30
N PRO A 184 -1.20 1.13 2.29
CA PRO A 184 0.24 1.31 2.39
C PRO A 184 0.70 2.14 3.59
N ALA A 185 1.88 1.81 4.11
CA ALA A 185 2.56 2.59 5.16
C ALA A 185 3.77 3.40 4.65
N ALA A 186 4.13 3.24 3.36
CA ALA A 186 5.39 3.69 2.78
C ALA A 186 5.35 5.07 2.07
#